data_AF-A0A9F7R6Y8-F1
#
_entry.id   AF-A0A9F7R6Y8-F1
#
_cell.length_a   1.000
_cell.length_b   1.000
_cell.length_c   1.000
_cell.angle_alpha   90.00
_cell.angle_beta   90.00
_cell.angle_gamma   90.00
#
_symmetry.space_group_name_H-M   'P 1'
#
loop_
_entity.id
_entity.type
_entity.pdbx_description
1 polymer ?
#
loop_
_entity_poly.entity_id
_entity_poly.type
_entity_poly.pdbx_seq_one_letter_code
_entity_poly.pdbx_strand_id
1 'polypeptide(L)'
;MGFKGAMKTFSKKLGFKSSGSKAVEAELEKLKKENAQLRMTLEDMSKQNGRLYPACPESDEAKLLEVPSDEIAILKEQLRDAQEKNQKWKVYDHERESCMQWNLARRIELEQQLNQAQRTLEQQHEETKSEGQSPASMQQEKQLQESQREMEEERKRASRLQVELVELKAKYEKKSREVVRVQEELQVERRSWRQTLALRHEDQKRMADLEQQVQSSARDFENEKQDRQSLQHLLHKVLKELRKARDQITRLESAEIHVHQSITFKKKKLQRETRFSEPSSCTRLDLNKTTNQDRILNPTSPLKSSNTLDERFLDCPICSASYPVSQHRKLLEHIDYCFN
;
A
#
# COMPACT_ATOMS: atom_id res chain seq x y z
N MET A 1 45.82 -60.45 -40.35
CA MET A 1 45.93 -59.21 -39.54
C MET A 1 45.82 -57.94 -40.43
N GLY A 2 44.68 -57.70 -41.09
CA GLY A 2 44.58 -56.66 -42.15
C GLY A 2 43.56 -55.54 -41.93
N PHE A 3 42.69 -55.60 -40.93
CA PHE A 3 41.51 -54.72 -40.86
C PHE A 3 41.75 -53.37 -40.15
N LYS A 4 42.78 -53.27 -39.30
CA LYS A 4 43.09 -52.01 -38.58
C LYS A 4 43.83 -50.97 -39.43
N GLY A 5 44.43 -51.37 -40.55
CA GLY A 5 45.12 -50.46 -41.47
C GLY A 5 44.16 -49.63 -42.33
N ALA A 6 43.10 -50.26 -42.84
CA ALA A 6 42.14 -49.63 -43.76
C ALA A 6 41.24 -48.57 -43.10
N MET A 7 40.90 -48.75 -41.82
CA MET A 7 40.13 -47.77 -41.04
C MET A 7 40.91 -46.46 -40.79
N LYS A 8 42.23 -46.54 -40.60
CA LYS A 8 43.07 -45.34 -40.39
C LYS A 8 43.25 -44.51 -41.66
N THR A 9 43.26 -45.15 -42.84
CA THR A 9 43.31 -44.46 -44.13
C THR A 9 41.98 -43.80 -44.51
N PHE A 10 40.84 -44.37 -44.10
CA PHE A 10 39.52 -43.75 -44.30
C PHE A 10 39.29 -42.51 -43.44
N SER A 11 39.68 -42.53 -42.15
CA SER A 11 39.53 -41.35 -41.29
C SER A 11 40.38 -40.14 -41.70
N LYS A 12 41.53 -40.35 -42.37
CA LYS A 12 42.38 -39.26 -42.88
C LYS A 12 41.82 -38.58 -44.14
N LYS A 13 40.97 -39.24 -44.92
CA LYS A 13 40.38 -38.69 -46.17
C LYS A 13 39.13 -37.83 -45.92
N LEU A 14 38.52 -37.90 -44.74
CA LEU A 14 37.26 -37.23 -44.42
C LEU A 14 37.40 -35.97 -43.52
N GLY A 15 38.62 -35.47 -43.30
CA GLY A 15 38.80 -34.15 -42.66
C GLY A 15 38.30 -34.01 -41.22
N PHE A 16 37.87 -35.10 -40.57
CA PHE A 16 37.51 -35.09 -39.14
C PHE A 16 38.77 -34.93 -38.29
N LYS A 17 39.17 -33.68 -38.08
CA LYS A 17 40.10 -33.31 -37.00
C LYS A 17 39.37 -33.60 -35.68
N SER A 18 39.75 -34.66 -34.96
CA SER A 18 39.24 -34.98 -33.61
C SER A 18 39.65 -33.98 -32.52
N SER A 19 40.01 -32.75 -32.89
CA SER A 19 40.44 -31.70 -31.96
C SER A 19 39.32 -31.20 -31.05
N GLY A 20 38.04 -31.40 -31.40
CA GLY A 20 36.90 -30.93 -30.60
C GLY A 20 36.65 -31.76 -29.34
N SER A 21 36.89 -33.07 -29.38
CA SER A 21 36.53 -33.98 -28.27
C SER A 21 37.34 -33.69 -27.01
N LYS A 22 38.65 -33.39 -27.15
CA LYS A 22 39.51 -33.09 -25.99
C LYS A 22 39.21 -31.72 -25.37
N ALA A 23 38.79 -30.74 -26.17
CA ALA A 23 38.41 -29.42 -25.69
C ALA A 23 37.09 -29.48 -24.91
N VAL A 24 36.09 -30.18 -25.44
CA VAL A 24 34.80 -30.40 -24.78
C VAL A 24 34.96 -31.21 -23.49
N GLU A 25 35.83 -32.23 -23.49
CA GLU A 25 36.10 -33.05 -22.32
C GLU A 25 36.87 -32.27 -21.23
N ALA A 26 37.81 -31.40 -21.62
CA ALA A 26 38.49 -30.49 -20.70
C ALA A 26 37.54 -29.42 -20.11
N GLU A 27 36.62 -28.91 -20.92
CA GLU A 27 35.59 -27.95 -20.49
C GLU A 27 34.57 -28.60 -19.55
N LEU A 28 34.19 -29.85 -19.80
CA LEU A 28 33.34 -30.64 -18.90
C LEU A 28 34.02 -30.89 -17.56
N GLU A 29 35.31 -31.24 -17.54
CA GLU A 29 36.07 -31.41 -16.30
C GLU A 29 36.27 -30.08 -15.55
N LYS A 30 36.40 -28.96 -16.27
CA LYS A 30 36.42 -27.62 -15.68
C LYS A 30 35.08 -27.29 -15.00
N LEU A 31 33.96 -27.52 -15.69
CA LEU A 31 32.62 -27.28 -15.15
C LEU A 31 32.28 -28.18 -13.96
N LYS A 32 32.78 -29.41 -13.93
CA LYS A 32 32.67 -30.30 -12.75
C LYS A 32 33.42 -29.74 -11.54
N LYS A 33 34.64 -29.23 -11.75
CA LYS A 33 35.42 -28.59 -10.67
C LYS A 33 34.76 -27.31 -10.16
N GLU A 34 34.26 -26.47 -11.05
CA GLU A 34 33.52 -25.25 -10.69
C GLU A 34 32.22 -25.59 -9.93
N ASN A 35 31.46 -26.61 -10.34
CA ASN A 35 30.28 -27.08 -9.60
C ASN A 35 30.62 -27.64 -8.21
N ALA A 36 31.71 -28.40 -8.10
CA ALA A 36 32.18 -28.92 -6.81
C ALA A 36 32.57 -27.77 -5.86
N GLN A 37 33.25 -26.75 -6.40
CA GLN A 37 33.65 -25.57 -5.63
C GLN A 37 32.44 -24.74 -5.19
N LEU A 38 31.45 -24.53 -6.06
CA LEU A 38 30.20 -23.83 -5.71
C LEU A 38 29.41 -24.58 -4.64
N ARG A 39 29.38 -25.92 -4.68
CA ARG A 39 28.77 -26.74 -3.62
C ARG A 39 29.48 -26.56 -2.28
N MET A 40 30.82 -26.55 -2.28
CA MET A 40 31.58 -26.27 -1.06
C MET A 40 31.32 -24.86 -0.52
N THR A 41 31.29 -23.83 -1.39
CA THR A 41 31.00 -22.45 -0.97
C THR A 41 29.58 -22.33 -0.39
N LEU A 42 28.58 -22.98 -0.99
CA LEU A 42 27.21 -23.02 -0.46
C LEU A 42 27.13 -23.71 0.90
N GLU A 43 27.85 -24.83 1.07
CA GLU A 43 27.93 -25.56 2.33
C GLU A 43 28.62 -24.72 3.42
N ASP A 44 29.68 -24.00 3.09
CA ASP A 44 30.39 -23.11 4.00
C ASP A 44 29.55 -21.89 4.38
N MET A 45 28.86 -21.27 3.41
CA MET A 45 27.89 -20.19 3.68
C MET A 45 26.74 -20.67 4.58
N SER A 46 26.24 -21.89 4.37
CA SER A 46 25.21 -22.51 5.22
C SER A 46 25.71 -22.71 6.65
N LYS A 47 26.94 -23.22 6.82
CA LYS A 47 27.57 -23.40 8.14
C LYS A 47 27.88 -22.07 8.83
N GLN A 48 28.18 -21.02 8.08
CA GLN A 48 28.45 -19.69 8.61
C GLN A 48 27.13 -18.99 9.03
N ASN A 49 26.05 -19.17 8.27
CA ASN A 49 24.70 -18.76 8.68
C ASN A 49 24.21 -19.51 9.93
N GLY A 50 24.59 -20.78 10.10
CA GLY A 50 24.28 -21.55 11.31
C GLY A 50 25.04 -21.11 12.57
N ARG A 51 26.10 -20.29 12.44
CA ARG A 51 26.90 -19.77 13.58
C ARG A 51 26.64 -18.29 13.90
N LEU A 52 25.91 -17.57 13.06
CA LEU A 52 25.62 -16.14 13.23
C LEU A 52 24.36 -15.83 14.04
N TYR A 53 23.70 -16.85 14.59
CA TYR A 53 22.74 -16.70 15.68
C TYR A 53 23.36 -17.25 16.98
N PRO A 54 24.00 -16.40 17.80
CA PRO A 54 24.00 -16.64 19.24
C PRO A 54 22.52 -16.74 19.67
N ALA A 55 22.18 -17.76 20.44
CA ALA A 55 20.89 -17.82 21.10
C ALA A 55 20.67 -16.51 21.89
N CYS A 56 19.81 -15.64 21.38
CA CYS A 56 19.40 -14.44 22.09
C CYS A 56 18.38 -14.82 23.18
N PRO A 57 18.48 -14.23 24.37
CA PRO A 57 17.59 -14.54 25.49
C PRO A 57 16.15 -14.12 25.14
N GLU A 58 15.20 -14.92 25.60
CA GLU A 58 13.77 -14.61 25.65
C GLU A 58 13.54 -13.21 26.25
N SER A 59 13.22 -12.20 25.45
CA SER A 59 12.44 -11.02 25.87
C SER A 59 12.02 -10.16 24.67
N ASP A 60 10.71 -10.03 24.50
CA ASP A 60 10.01 -8.83 24.00
C ASP A 60 10.25 -8.30 22.57
N GLU A 61 10.25 -9.17 21.57
CA GLU A 61 10.20 -8.75 20.15
C GLU A 61 9.00 -9.32 19.37
N ALA A 62 7.90 -9.63 20.04
CA ALA A 62 6.66 -10.09 19.41
C ALA A 62 5.77 -8.95 18.86
N LYS A 63 6.35 -7.85 18.34
CA LYS A 63 5.57 -6.70 17.83
C LYS A 63 6.05 -6.08 16.52
N LEU A 64 7.03 -6.67 15.82
CA LEU A 64 7.49 -6.15 14.52
C LEU A 64 7.32 -7.22 13.44
N LEU A 65 6.31 -7.00 12.59
CA LEU A 65 5.85 -7.85 11.48
C LEU A 65 5.23 -9.19 11.86
N GLU A 66 4.01 -9.15 12.41
CA GLU A 66 3.03 -10.17 12.04
C GLU A 66 2.65 -9.92 10.58
N VAL A 67 3.36 -10.58 9.65
CA VAL A 67 2.80 -10.83 8.32
C VAL A 67 1.49 -11.57 8.56
N PRO A 68 0.33 -11.08 8.08
CA PRO A 68 -0.95 -11.73 8.35
C PRO A 68 -0.85 -13.21 8.04
N SER A 69 -1.16 -14.06 9.01
CA SER A 69 -1.11 -15.53 8.88
C SER A 69 -1.82 -16.02 7.60
N ASP A 70 -2.82 -15.27 7.16
CA ASP A 70 -3.60 -15.51 5.95
C ASP A 70 -2.79 -15.27 4.66
N GLU A 71 -1.93 -14.25 4.61
CA GLU A 71 -1.05 -14.00 3.46
C GLU A 71 0.00 -15.11 3.32
N ILE A 72 0.56 -15.59 4.44
CA ILE A 72 1.48 -16.72 4.47
C ILE A 72 0.76 -18.00 3.99
N ALA A 73 -0.48 -18.21 4.39
CA ALA A 73 -1.28 -19.36 3.96
C ALA A 73 -1.55 -19.32 2.44
N ILE A 74 -1.93 -18.16 1.91
CA ILE A 74 -2.16 -17.96 0.47
C ILE A 74 -0.87 -18.22 -0.33
N LEU A 75 0.27 -17.70 0.13
CA LEU A 75 1.55 -17.92 -0.56
C LEU A 75 1.98 -19.39 -0.54
N LYS A 76 1.73 -20.10 0.57
CA LYS A 76 1.99 -21.55 0.66
C LYS A 76 1.12 -22.35 -0.29
N GLU A 77 -0.16 -22.00 -0.44
CA GLU A 77 -1.05 -22.63 -1.42
C GLU A 77 -0.59 -22.36 -2.86
N GLN A 78 -0.28 -21.09 -3.18
CA GLN A 78 0.22 -20.73 -4.51
C GLN A 78 1.52 -21.46 -4.85
N LEU A 79 2.41 -21.68 -3.88
CA LEU A 79 3.62 -22.44 -4.07
C LEU A 79 3.32 -23.92 -4.36
N ARG A 80 2.39 -24.54 -3.62
CA ARG A 80 1.95 -25.92 -3.88
C ARG A 80 1.36 -26.06 -5.28
N ASP A 81 0.47 -25.16 -5.66
CA ASP A 81 -0.14 -25.12 -7.00
C ASP A 81 0.93 -24.97 -8.10
N ALA A 82 1.92 -24.10 -7.88
CA ALA A 82 3.01 -23.89 -8.82
C ALA A 82 3.89 -25.15 -8.94
N GLN A 83 4.18 -25.82 -7.82
CA GLN A 83 4.93 -27.07 -7.80
C GLN A 83 4.18 -28.20 -8.52
N GLU A 84 2.87 -28.33 -8.29
CA GLU A 84 2.04 -29.34 -8.96
C GLU A 84 1.97 -29.08 -10.48
N LYS A 85 1.77 -27.83 -10.89
CA LYS A 85 1.80 -27.44 -12.31
C LYS A 85 3.17 -27.74 -12.94
N ASN A 86 4.26 -27.41 -12.27
CA ASN A 86 5.61 -27.72 -12.75
C ASN A 86 5.82 -29.23 -12.91
N GLN A 87 5.30 -30.04 -12.00
CA GLN A 87 5.38 -31.50 -12.13
C GLN A 87 4.58 -32.01 -13.33
N LYS A 88 3.37 -31.49 -13.55
CA LYS A 88 2.54 -31.79 -14.73
C LYS A 88 3.24 -31.40 -16.03
N TRP A 89 3.87 -30.21 -16.08
CA TRP A 89 4.64 -29.77 -17.25
C TRP A 89 5.82 -30.68 -17.56
N LYS A 90 6.54 -31.17 -16.54
CA LYS A 90 7.63 -32.14 -16.74
C LYS A 90 7.14 -33.45 -17.37
N VAL A 91 6.01 -33.98 -16.90
CA VAL A 91 5.41 -35.20 -17.47
C VAL A 91 5.00 -34.96 -18.91
N TYR A 92 4.30 -33.86 -19.19
CA TYR A 92 3.89 -33.49 -20.55
C TYR A 92 5.10 -33.34 -21.49
N ASP A 93 6.17 -32.70 -21.02
CA ASP A 93 7.40 -32.51 -21.80
C ASP A 93 8.05 -33.85 -22.15
N HIS A 94 8.15 -34.76 -21.17
CA HIS A 94 8.67 -36.10 -21.38
C HIS A 94 7.81 -36.94 -22.35
N GLU A 95 6.48 -36.89 -22.23
CA GLU A 95 5.56 -37.55 -23.14
C GLU A 95 5.67 -36.99 -24.56
N ARG A 96 5.76 -35.67 -24.70
CA ARG A 96 5.96 -34.99 -25.98
C ARG A 96 7.27 -35.42 -26.64
N GLU A 97 8.36 -35.47 -25.88
CA GLU A 97 9.67 -35.91 -26.37
C GLU A 97 9.66 -37.39 -26.79
N SER A 98 9.05 -38.26 -25.98
CA SER A 98 8.92 -39.68 -26.29
C SER A 98 8.12 -39.91 -27.57
N CYS A 99 7.01 -39.19 -27.74
CA CYS A 99 6.21 -39.22 -28.96
C CYS A 99 7.00 -38.71 -30.17
N MET A 100 7.77 -37.63 -30.02
CA MET A 100 8.60 -37.09 -31.10
C MET A 100 9.69 -38.09 -31.52
N GLN A 101 10.36 -38.72 -30.57
CA GLN A 101 11.37 -39.75 -30.83
C GLN A 101 10.77 -40.96 -31.55
N TRP A 102 9.60 -41.43 -31.11
CA TRP A 102 8.89 -42.52 -31.78
C TRP A 102 8.52 -42.16 -33.23
N ASN A 103 7.97 -40.97 -33.45
CA ASN A 103 7.63 -40.48 -34.80
C ASN A 103 8.86 -40.40 -35.70
N LEU A 104 10.00 -39.94 -35.16
CA LEU A 104 11.26 -39.88 -35.90
C LEU A 104 11.79 -41.27 -36.25
N ALA A 105 11.77 -42.20 -35.29
CA ALA A 105 12.16 -43.59 -35.52
C ALA A 105 11.28 -44.25 -36.60
N ARG A 106 9.96 -44.04 -36.50
CA ARG A 106 9.01 -44.57 -37.49
C ARG A 106 9.23 -43.97 -38.88
N ARG A 107 9.53 -42.67 -38.97
CA ARG A 107 9.86 -42.03 -40.24
C ARG A 107 11.11 -42.65 -40.87
N ILE A 108 12.16 -42.86 -40.09
CA ILE A 108 13.41 -43.48 -40.58
C ILE A 108 13.16 -44.91 -41.06
N GLU A 109 12.36 -45.69 -40.32
CA GLU A 109 11.98 -47.05 -40.71
C GLU A 109 11.24 -47.07 -42.05
N LEU A 110 10.24 -46.19 -42.21
CA LEU A 110 9.49 -46.06 -43.45
C LEU A 110 10.36 -45.61 -44.62
N GLU A 111 11.28 -44.68 -44.38
CA GLU A 111 12.25 -44.23 -45.40
C GLU A 111 13.20 -45.37 -45.82
N GLN A 112 13.63 -46.22 -44.88
CA GLN A 112 14.40 -47.42 -45.20
C GLN A 112 13.58 -48.42 -46.03
N GLN A 113 12.32 -48.66 -45.68
CA GLN A 113 11.43 -49.54 -46.45
C GLN A 113 11.21 -49.01 -47.88
N LEU A 114 10.98 -47.70 -48.04
CA LEU A 114 10.85 -47.06 -49.36
C LEU A 114 12.12 -47.24 -50.19
N ASN A 115 13.29 -46.97 -49.61
CA ASN A 115 14.57 -47.11 -50.30
C ASN A 115 14.92 -48.57 -50.64
N GLN A 116 14.40 -49.54 -49.89
CA GLN A 116 14.54 -50.96 -50.21
C GLN A 116 13.59 -51.33 -51.37
N ALA A 117 12.32 -50.96 -51.28
CA ALA A 117 11.33 -51.20 -52.33
C ALA A 117 11.77 -50.59 -53.67
N GLN A 118 12.30 -49.37 -53.65
CA GLN A 118 12.80 -48.68 -54.85
C GLN A 118 13.98 -49.43 -55.50
N ARG A 119 14.93 -49.94 -54.70
CA ARG A 119 16.04 -50.76 -55.21
C ARG A 119 15.57 -52.08 -55.81
N THR A 120 14.58 -52.74 -55.20
CA THR A 120 13.98 -53.96 -55.76
C THR A 120 13.29 -53.68 -57.10
N LEU A 121 12.59 -52.55 -57.21
CA LEU A 121 11.92 -52.12 -58.44
C LEU A 121 12.92 -51.80 -59.56
N GLU A 122 14.03 -51.12 -59.23
CA GLU A 122 15.13 -50.85 -60.18
C GLU A 122 15.78 -52.16 -60.66
N GLN A 123 15.99 -53.14 -59.78
CA GLN A 123 16.51 -54.46 -60.16
C GLN A 123 15.55 -55.20 -61.09
N GLN A 124 14.26 -55.21 -60.79
CA GLN A 124 13.25 -55.83 -61.66
C GLN A 124 13.12 -55.13 -63.01
N HIS A 125 13.28 -53.81 -63.06
CA HIS A 125 13.27 -53.05 -64.32
C HIS A 125 14.51 -53.33 -65.18
N GLU A 126 15.66 -53.61 -64.56
CA GLU A 126 16.87 -54.00 -65.28
C GLU A 126 16.80 -55.45 -65.79
N GLU A 127 16.09 -56.34 -65.08
CA GLU A 127 15.81 -57.72 -65.52
C GLU A 127 14.73 -57.79 -66.62
N THR A 128 13.69 -56.94 -66.55
CA THR A 128 12.57 -56.95 -67.52
C THR A 128 12.84 -56.19 -68.82
N LYS A 129 13.90 -55.36 -68.90
CA LYS A 129 14.39 -54.78 -70.17
C LYS A 129 14.85 -55.84 -71.19
N SER A 130 14.99 -57.10 -70.79
CA SER A 130 15.41 -58.22 -71.66
C SER A 130 14.26 -58.92 -72.40
N GLU A 131 12.98 -58.68 -72.08
CA GLU A 131 11.86 -59.41 -72.69
C GLU A 131 10.75 -58.48 -73.18
N GLY A 132 10.34 -58.67 -74.45
CA GLY A 132 9.55 -57.73 -75.25
C GLY A 132 8.11 -57.49 -74.80
N GLN A 133 7.58 -56.35 -75.27
CA GLN A 133 6.26 -55.79 -74.93
C GLN A 133 5.09 -56.71 -75.33
N SER A 134 4.25 -56.99 -74.33
CA SER A 134 3.01 -57.78 -74.38
C SER A 134 1.79 -56.88 -74.08
N PRO A 135 0.56 -57.29 -74.44
CA PRO A 135 -0.70 -56.60 -74.06
C PRO A 135 -0.88 -56.30 -72.55
N ALA A 136 -0.09 -56.92 -71.67
CA ALA A 136 0.00 -56.54 -70.25
C ALA A 136 0.48 -55.09 -70.02
N SER A 137 1.27 -54.53 -70.94
CA SER A 137 1.81 -53.15 -70.86
C SER A 137 0.72 -52.08 -70.89
N MET A 138 -0.32 -52.28 -71.71
CA MET A 138 -1.48 -51.38 -71.85
C MET A 138 -2.32 -51.32 -70.56
N GLN A 139 -2.45 -52.45 -69.86
CA GLN A 139 -3.22 -52.53 -68.62
C GLN A 139 -2.44 -51.93 -67.44
N GLN A 140 -1.12 -52.10 -67.43
CA GLN A 140 -0.21 -51.49 -66.46
C GLN A 140 -0.17 -49.96 -66.62
N GLU A 141 -0.15 -49.45 -67.85
CA GLU A 141 -0.20 -48.02 -68.14
C GLU A 141 -1.52 -47.38 -67.69
N LYS A 142 -2.64 -48.08 -67.88
CA LYS A 142 -3.95 -47.62 -67.37
C LYS A 142 -4.00 -47.58 -65.84
N GLN A 143 -3.41 -48.56 -65.15
CA GLN A 143 -3.30 -48.55 -63.69
C GLN A 143 -2.41 -47.42 -63.16
N LEU A 144 -1.30 -47.14 -63.84
CA LEU A 144 -0.43 -46.01 -63.51
C LEU A 144 -1.15 -44.68 -63.66
N GLN A 145 -1.95 -44.52 -64.72
CA GLN A 145 -2.73 -43.30 -64.95
C GLN A 145 -3.81 -43.09 -63.88
N GLU A 146 -4.50 -44.16 -63.47
CA GLU A 146 -5.47 -44.09 -62.37
C GLU A 146 -4.79 -43.73 -61.04
N SER A 147 -3.66 -44.37 -60.73
CA SER A 147 -2.88 -44.06 -59.53
C SER A 147 -2.36 -42.61 -59.52
N GLN A 148 -1.93 -42.08 -60.67
CA GLN A 148 -1.57 -40.67 -60.79
C GLN A 148 -2.76 -39.74 -60.51
N ARG A 149 -3.95 -40.07 -61.03
CA ARG A 149 -5.16 -39.30 -60.81
C ARG A 149 -5.55 -39.28 -59.33
N GLU A 150 -5.52 -40.42 -58.67
CA GLU A 150 -5.78 -40.54 -57.22
C GLU A 150 -4.78 -39.73 -56.39
N MET A 151 -3.48 -39.83 -56.71
CA MET A 151 -2.43 -39.05 -56.04
C MET A 151 -2.62 -37.54 -56.22
N GLU A 152 -3.10 -37.11 -57.38
CA GLU A 152 -3.39 -35.69 -57.62
C GLU A 152 -4.64 -35.22 -56.88
N GLU A 153 -5.68 -36.05 -56.78
CA GLU A 153 -6.84 -35.77 -55.93
C GLU A 153 -6.46 -35.67 -54.46
N GLU A 154 -5.61 -36.57 -53.97
CA GLU A 154 -5.07 -36.51 -52.61
C GLU A 154 -4.21 -35.27 -52.39
N ARG A 155 -3.38 -34.88 -53.37
CA ARG A 155 -2.62 -33.63 -53.29
C ARG A 155 -3.57 -32.43 -53.17
N LYS A 156 -4.66 -32.40 -53.95
CA LYS A 156 -5.69 -31.35 -53.85
C LYS A 156 -6.40 -31.37 -52.48
N ARG A 157 -6.69 -32.56 -51.93
CA ARG A 157 -7.23 -32.71 -50.56
C ARG A 157 -6.25 -32.17 -49.51
N ALA A 158 -4.97 -32.54 -49.60
CA ALA A 158 -3.92 -32.07 -48.70
C ALA A 158 -3.74 -30.55 -48.76
N SER A 159 -3.74 -29.95 -49.97
CA SER A 159 -3.69 -28.49 -50.13
C SER A 159 -4.88 -27.79 -49.47
N ARG A 160 -6.11 -28.33 -49.60
CA ARG A 160 -7.29 -27.77 -48.93
C ARG A 160 -7.17 -27.81 -47.41
N LEU A 161 -6.80 -28.98 -46.86
CA LEU A 161 -6.60 -29.14 -45.42
C LEU A 161 -5.47 -28.25 -44.89
N GLN A 162 -4.42 -28.02 -45.69
CA GLN A 162 -3.33 -27.12 -45.31
C GLN A 162 -3.82 -25.67 -45.16
N VAL A 163 -4.67 -25.18 -46.07
CA VAL A 163 -5.28 -23.85 -45.96
C VAL A 163 -6.17 -23.77 -44.71
N GLU A 164 -7.04 -24.76 -44.50
CA GLU A 164 -7.92 -24.81 -43.32
C GLU A 164 -7.12 -24.82 -42.00
N LEU A 165 -6.01 -25.56 -41.93
CA LEU A 165 -5.13 -25.58 -40.77
C LEU A 165 -4.50 -24.20 -40.49
N VAL A 166 -4.06 -23.50 -41.53
CA VAL A 166 -3.49 -22.15 -41.40
C VAL A 166 -4.55 -21.17 -40.91
N GLU A 167 -5.76 -21.23 -41.47
CA GLU A 167 -6.87 -20.37 -41.02
C GLU A 167 -7.26 -20.64 -39.56
N LEU A 168 -7.36 -21.91 -39.17
CA LEU A 168 -7.72 -22.29 -37.81
C LEU A 168 -6.64 -21.86 -36.81
N LYS A 169 -5.36 -22.01 -37.19
CA LYS A 169 -4.23 -21.51 -36.39
C LYS A 169 -4.30 -20.00 -36.22
N ALA A 170 -4.56 -19.24 -37.29
CA ALA A 170 -4.69 -17.78 -37.21
C ALA A 170 -5.87 -17.35 -36.30
N LYS A 171 -7.01 -18.07 -36.38
CA LYS A 171 -8.17 -17.85 -35.49
C LYS A 171 -7.82 -18.14 -34.03
N TYR A 172 -7.11 -19.24 -33.76
CA TYR A 172 -6.65 -19.59 -32.42
C TYR A 172 -5.70 -18.53 -31.86
N GLU A 173 -4.70 -18.09 -32.63
CA GLU A 173 -3.76 -17.05 -32.21
C GLU A 173 -4.48 -15.72 -31.90
N LYS A 174 -5.47 -15.35 -32.71
CA LYS A 174 -6.30 -14.17 -32.44
C LYS A 174 -7.05 -14.31 -31.11
N LYS A 175 -7.67 -15.47 -30.85
CA LYS A 175 -8.36 -15.74 -29.59
C LYS A 175 -7.40 -15.78 -28.40
N SER A 176 -6.21 -16.33 -28.56
CA SER A 176 -5.17 -16.30 -27.53
C SER A 176 -4.77 -14.87 -27.18
N ARG A 177 -4.57 -14.00 -28.18
CA ARG A 177 -4.32 -12.56 -27.94
C ARG A 177 -5.47 -11.86 -27.24
N GLU A 178 -6.72 -12.17 -27.60
CA GLU A 178 -7.92 -11.62 -26.94
C GLU A 178 -7.97 -12.03 -25.46
N VAL A 179 -7.66 -13.29 -25.14
CA VAL A 179 -7.61 -13.79 -23.75
C VAL A 179 -6.55 -13.05 -22.94
N VAL A 180 -5.34 -12.88 -23.48
CA VAL A 180 -4.26 -12.14 -22.80
C VAL A 180 -4.68 -10.69 -22.54
N ARG A 181 -5.28 -10.01 -23.52
CA ARG A 181 -5.74 -8.63 -23.36
C ARG A 181 -6.78 -8.49 -22.24
N VAL A 182 -7.79 -9.36 -22.24
CA VAL A 182 -8.83 -9.35 -21.19
C VAL A 182 -8.24 -9.69 -19.82
N GLN A 183 -7.25 -10.59 -19.78
CA GLN A 183 -6.55 -10.92 -18.53
C GLN A 183 -5.77 -9.72 -17.98
N GLU A 184 -5.11 -8.94 -18.83
CA GLU A 184 -4.41 -7.71 -18.45
C GLU A 184 -5.38 -6.63 -17.95
N GLU A 185 -6.51 -6.43 -18.64
CA GLU A 185 -7.58 -5.51 -18.22
C GLU A 185 -8.11 -5.88 -16.83
N LEU A 186 -8.42 -7.16 -16.59
CA LEU A 186 -8.87 -7.65 -15.30
C LEU A 186 -7.81 -7.46 -14.20
N GLN A 187 -6.52 -7.60 -14.52
CA GLN A 187 -5.44 -7.35 -13.57
C GLN A 187 -5.29 -5.86 -13.24
N VAL A 188 -5.52 -4.96 -14.19
CA VAL A 188 -5.55 -3.52 -13.95
C VAL A 188 -6.73 -3.18 -13.05
N GLU A 189 -7.93 -3.68 -13.34
CA GLU A 189 -9.12 -3.45 -12.53
C GLU A 189 -8.94 -3.95 -11.09
N ARG A 190 -8.39 -5.16 -10.91
CA ARG A 190 -8.09 -5.73 -9.58
C ARG A 190 -7.06 -4.91 -8.81
N ARG A 191 -6.06 -4.33 -9.49
CA ARG A 191 -5.09 -3.43 -8.84
C ARG A 191 -5.75 -2.11 -8.43
N SER A 192 -6.54 -1.51 -9.33
CA SER A 192 -7.31 -0.30 -9.04
C SER A 192 -8.23 -0.50 -7.84
N TRP A 193 -9.01 -1.59 -7.83
CA TRP A 193 -9.89 -1.93 -6.71
C TRP A 193 -9.14 -2.06 -5.39
N ARG A 194 -7.99 -2.75 -5.36
CA ARG A 194 -7.16 -2.87 -4.16
C ARG A 194 -6.67 -1.50 -3.67
N GLN A 195 -6.28 -0.63 -4.58
CA GLN A 195 -5.82 0.72 -4.23
C GLN A 195 -6.95 1.58 -3.66
N THR A 196 -8.13 1.56 -4.29
CA THR A 196 -9.31 2.27 -3.77
C THR A 196 -9.75 1.74 -2.40
N LEU A 197 -9.68 0.42 -2.20
CA LEU A 197 -10.01 -0.19 -0.91
C LEU A 197 -9.03 0.23 0.19
N ALA A 198 -7.73 0.27 -0.11
CA ALA A 198 -6.70 0.74 0.82
C ALA A 198 -6.93 2.20 1.21
N LEU A 199 -7.19 3.08 0.24
CA LEU A 199 -7.52 4.49 0.49
C LEU A 199 -8.75 4.64 1.37
N ARG A 200 -9.83 3.87 1.11
CA ARG A 200 -11.03 3.87 1.97
C ARG A 200 -10.72 3.47 3.41
N HIS A 201 -9.84 2.50 3.61
CA HIS A 201 -9.44 2.07 4.96
C HIS A 201 -8.64 3.15 5.69
N GLU A 202 -7.73 3.85 4.99
CA GLU A 202 -7.02 5.00 5.55
C GLU A 202 -7.98 6.12 5.95
N ASP A 203 -8.95 6.45 5.11
CA ASP A 203 -9.96 7.48 5.41
C ASP A 203 -10.87 7.05 6.56
N GLN A 204 -11.26 5.78 6.65
CA GLN A 204 -12.00 5.24 7.80
C GLN A 204 -11.22 5.40 9.10
N LYS A 205 -9.90 5.13 9.07
CA LYS A 205 -9.04 5.35 10.25
C LYS A 205 -8.98 6.82 10.64
N ARG A 206 -8.79 7.72 9.68
CA ARG A 206 -8.79 9.17 9.93
C ARG A 206 -10.12 9.65 10.50
N MET A 207 -11.24 9.15 9.98
CA MET A 207 -12.57 9.47 10.51
C MET A 207 -12.73 9.00 11.95
N ALA A 208 -12.32 7.77 12.28
CA ALA A 208 -12.37 7.25 13.64
C ALA A 208 -11.50 8.08 14.61
N ASP A 209 -10.30 8.47 14.18
CA ASP A 209 -9.40 9.31 15.00
C ASP A 209 -10.02 10.69 15.27
N LEU A 210 -10.63 11.31 14.26
CA LEU A 210 -11.34 12.59 14.40
C LEU A 210 -12.59 12.47 15.29
N GLU A 211 -13.36 11.40 15.13
CA GLU A 211 -14.52 11.11 15.99
C GLU A 211 -14.10 10.96 17.45
N GLN A 212 -13.02 10.23 17.71
CA GLN A 212 -12.47 10.10 19.05
C GLN A 212 -12.03 11.45 19.61
N GLN A 213 -11.36 12.28 18.81
CA GLN A 213 -10.92 13.61 19.22
C GLN A 213 -12.11 14.51 19.59
N VAL A 214 -13.15 14.52 18.76
CA VAL A 214 -14.39 15.26 19.02
C VAL A 214 -15.03 14.77 20.31
N GLN A 215 -15.12 13.45 20.51
CA GLN A 215 -15.66 12.89 21.75
C GLN A 215 -14.85 13.25 22.99
N SER A 216 -13.52 13.20 22.94
CA SER A 216 -12.68 13.64 24.06
C SER A 216 -12.89 15.11 24.37
N SER A 217 -12.90 15.98 23.36
CA SER A 217 -13.11 17.42 23.55
C SER A 217 -14.49 17.75 24.12
N ALA A 218 -15.53 17.00 23.72
CA ALA A 218 -16.87 17.15 24.27
C ALA A 218 -16.94 16.73 25.75
N ARG A 219 -16.19 15.68 26.14
CA ARG A 219 -16.08 15.26 27.55
C ARG A 219 -15.33 16.30 28.37
N ASP A 220 -14.21 16.80 27.87
CA ASP A 220 -13.42 17.83 28.57
C ASP A 220 -14.24 19.09 28.80
N PHE A 221 -15.04 19.51 27.80
CA PHE A 221 -15.95 20.63 27.94
C PHE A 221 -17.02 20.40 29.02
N GLU A 222 -17.61 19.20 29.10
CA GLU A 222 -18.60 18.90 30.14
C GLU A 222 -17.97 18.86 31.54
N ASN A 223 -16.74 18.35 31.66
CA ASN A 223 -15.97 18.38 32.91
C ASN A 223 -15.70 19.83 33.37
N GLU A 224 -15.19 20.69 32.48
CA GLU A 224 -14.94 22.10 32.79
C GLU A 224 -16.23 22.84 33.19
N LYS A 225 -17.35 22.49 32.55
CA LYS A 225 -18.67 23.02 32.93
C LYS A 225 -19.07 22.59 34.34
N GLN A 226 -18.83 21.35 34.74
CA GLN A 226 -19.07 20.87 36.11
C GLN A 226 -18.16 21.55 37.12
N ASP A 227 -16.88 21.74 36.78
CA ASP A 227 -15.92 22.46 37.63
C ASP A 227 -16.34 23.92 37.83
N ARG A 228 -16.73 24.61 36.75
CA ARG A 228 -17.25 25.97 36.81
C ARG A 228 -18.49 26.06 37.69
N GLN A 229 -19.43 25.12 37.55
CA GLN A 229 -20.61 25.06 38.42
C GLN A 229 -20.19 24.87 39.88
N SER A 230 -19.28 23.96 40.18
CA SER A 230 -18.78 23.70 41.54
C SER A 230 -18.14 24.95 42.15
N LEU A 231 -17.31 25.65 41.40
CA LEU A 231 -16.70 26.92 41.81
C LEU A 231 -17.75 28.02 42.03
N GLN A 232 -18.77 28.11 41.18
CA GLN A 232 -19.88 29.05 41.37
C GLN A 232 -20.65 28.78 42.68
N HIS A 233 -20.87 27.51 43.02
CA HIS A 233 -21.50 27.13 44.29
C HIS A 233 -20.62 27.50 45.48
N LEU A 234 -19.31 27.24 45.42
CA LEU A 234 -18.37 27.59 46.47
C LEU A 234 -18.31 29.12 46.67
N LEU A 235 -18.25 29.88 45.58
CA LEU A 235 -18.28 31.34 45.62
C LEU A 235 -19.56 31.86 46.29
N HIS A 236 -20.72 31.31 45.94
CA HIS A 236 -21.99 31.66 46.58
C HIS A 236 -21.96 31.40 48.09
N LYS A 237 -21.37 30.28 48.51
CA LYS A 237 -21.21 29.94 49.93
C LYS A 237 -20.32 30.95 50.65
N VAL A 238 -19.16 31.29 50.08
CA VAL A 238 -18.25 32.30 50.64
C VAL A 238 -18.93 33.65 50.75
N LEU A 239 -19.62 34.11 49.70
CA LEU A 239 -20.37 35.38 49.71
C LEU A 239 -21.49 35.42 50.76
N LYS A 240 -22.09 34.26 51.07
CA LYS A 240 -23.10 34.13 52.14
C LYS A 240 -22.45 34.26 53.53
N GLU A 241 -21.33 33.60 53.76
CA GLU A 241 -20.61 33.72 55.04
C GLU A 241 -20.01 35.11 55.25
N LEU A 242 -19.46 35.74 54.20
CA LEU A 242 -18.99 37.14 54.26
C LEU A 242 -20.12 38.10 54.62
N ARG A 243 -21.34 37.91 54.08
CA ARG A 243 -22.52 38.69 54.48
C ARG A 243 -22.86 38.50 55.95
N LYS A 244 -22.87 37.26 56.45
CA LYS A 244 -23.11 36.99 57.87
C LYS A 244 -22.05 37.64 58.77
N ALA A 245 -20.77 37.55 58.40
CA ALA A 245 -19.66 38.15 59.15
C ALA A 245 -19.80 39.68 59.19
N ARG A 246 -20.13 40.30 58.05
CA ARG A 246 -20.42 41.74 57.99
C ARG A 246 -21.58 42.13 58.90
N ASP A 247 -22.68 41.38 58.87
CA ASP A 247 -23.84 41.68 59.72
C ASP A 247 -23.51 41.49 61.23
N GLN A 248 -22.60 40.57 61.57
CA GLN A 248 -22.08 40.44 62.94
C GLN A 248 -21.24 41.65 63.35
N ILE A 249 -20.35 42.12 62.48
CA ILE A 249 -19.54 43.33 62.71
C ILE A 249 -20.45 44.53 62.97
N THR A 250 -21.43 44.79 62.12
CA THR A 250 -22.36 45.92 62.28
C THR A 250 -23.15 45.85 63.60
N ARG A 251 -23.54 44.64 64.05
CA ARG A 251 -24.18 44.46 65.37
C ARG A 251 -23.23 44.79 66.52
N LEU A 252 -21.98 44.34 66.45
CA LEU A 252 -20.97 44.64 67.47
C LEU A 252 -20.63 46.13 67.51
N GLU A 253 -20.45 46.77 66.35
CA GLU A 253 -20.23 48.23 66.25
C GLU A 253 -21.40 49.01 66.87
N SER A 254 -22.64 48.60 66.61
CA SER A 254 -23.83 49.21 67.21
C SER A 254 -23.85 49.06 68.74
N ALA A 255 -23.46 47.89 69.25
CA ALA A 255 -23.34 47.65 70.69
C ALA A 255 -22.21 48.48 71.32
N GLU A 256 -21.08 48.61 70.64
CA GLU A 256 -19.95 49.44 71.08
C GLU A 256 -20.34 50.91 71.14
N ILE A 257 -21.04 51.44 70.13
CA ILE A 257 -21.60 52.80 70.14
C ILE A 257 -22.53 52.99 71.34
N HIS A 258 -23.43 52.03 71.59
CA HIS A 258 -24.35 52.10 72.73
C HIS A 258 -23.61 52.09 74.09
N VAL A 259 -22.56 51.28 74.24
CA VAL A 259 -21.70 51.26 75.43
C VAL A 259 -20.97 52.60 75.56
N HIS A 260 -20.39 53.13 74.48
CA HIS A 260 -19.70 54.42 74.48
C HIS A 260 -20.65 55.56 74.85
N GLN A 261 -21.88 55.57 74.32
CA GLN A 261 -22.93 56.51 74.70
C GLN A 261 -23.30 56.38 76.19
N SER A 262 -23.39 55.15 76.71
CA SER A 262 -23.66 54.91 78.13
C SER A 262 -22.53 55.39 79.04
N ILE A 263 -21.26 55.15 78.66
CA ILE A 263 -20.08 55.61 79.41
C ILE A 263 -19.99 57.14 79.36
N THR A 264 -20.16 57.76 78.19
CA THR A 264 -20.12 59.23 78.05
C THR A 264 -21.27 59.90 78.81
N PHE A 265 -22.47 59.32 78.80
CA PHE A 265 -23.60 59.78 79.62
C PHE A 265 -23.28 59.71 81.11
N LYS A 266 -22.74 58.58 81.60
CA LYS A 266 -22.28 58.44 83.00
C LYS A 266 -21.19 59.44 83.34
N LYS A 267 -20.21 59.67 82.44
CA LYS A 267 -19.13 60.65 82.62
C LYS A 267 -19.66 62.09 82.72
N LYS A 268 -20.61 62.47 81.85
CA LYS A 268 -21.29 63.78 81.91
C LYS A 268 -22.10 63.96 83.19
N LYS A 269 -22.78 62.90 83.65
CA LYS A 269 -23.48 62.91 84.95
C LYS A 269 -22.51 63.14 86.11
N LEU A 270 -21.38 62.42 86.12
CA LEU A 270 -20.34 62.57 87.14
C LEU A 270 -19.66 63.96 87.12
N GLN A 271 -19.47 64.54 85.93
CA GLN A 271 -18.98 65.93 85.77
C GLN A 271 -19.96 66.98 86.32
N ARG A 272 -21.28 66.78 86.18
CA ARG A 272 -22.28 67.64 86.83
C ARG A 272 -22.23 67.56 88.36
N GLU A 273 -21.71 66.47 88.90
CA GLU A 273 -21.47 66.29 90.34
C GLU A 273 -20.12 66.87 90.81
N THR A 274 -19.24 67.27 89.88
CA THR A 274 -17.91 67.85 90.19
C THR A 274 -17.68 69.22 89.52
N ARG A 275 -18.24 70.24 90.22
CA ARG A 275 -17.81 71.66 90.37
C ARG A 275 -18.54 72.77 89.59
N PHE A 276 -18.89 73.77 90.40
CA PHE A 276 -19.10 75.19 90.11
C PHE A 276 -17.96 75.83 89.28
N SER A 277 -18.39 76.74 88.40
CA SER A 277 -17.68 77.88 87.76
C SER A 277 -17.17 77.74 86.31
N GLU A 278 -17.73 78.63 85.48
CA GLU A 278 -17.56 78.98 84.05
C GLU A 278 -16.79 80.34 83.93
N PRO A 279 -16.58 81.03 82.76
CA PRO A 279 -16.76 80.69 81.33
C PRO A 279 -15.67 81.26 80.34
N SER A 280 -15.95 81.21 79.02
CA SER A 280 -15.50 82.12 77.90
C SER A 280 -14.21 81.72 77.13
N SER A 281 -14.04 81.80 75.80
CA SER A 281 -14.82 82.26 74.62
C SER A 281 -14.21 81.68 73.30
N CYS A 282 -15.01 81.76 72.23
CA CYS A 282 -14.77 81.41 70.82
C CYS A 282 -13.45 81.90 70.17
N THR A 283 -12.79 81.06 69.34
CA THR A 283 -12.36 81.49 68.00
C THR A 283 -12.29 80.33 67.00
N ARG A 284 -12.75 80.69 65.81
CA ARG A 284 -12.86 79.99 64.53
C ARG A 284 -11.49 79.70 63.88
N LEU A 285 -11.29 78.50 63.33
CA LEU A 285 -10.44 78.25 62.16
C LEU A 285 -11.06 77.13 61.30
N ASP A 286 -11.43 77.50 60.08
CA ASP A 286 -11.77 76.62 58.97
C ASP A 286 -10.50 76.09 58.29
N LEU A 287 -10.70 74.99 57.53
CA LEU A 287 -9.87 74.46 56.44
C LEU A 287 -8.93 73.30 56.80
N ASN A 288 -9.45 72.08 56.59
CA ASN A 288 -8.82 71.03 55.78
C ASN A 288 -9.81 69.88 55.54
N LYS A 289 -10.65 70.02 54.50
CA LYS A 289 -11.46 68.94 53.95
C LYS A 289 -10.64 68.20 52.90
N THR A 290 -9.73 67.32 53.31
CA THR A 290 -9.08 66.38 52.39
C THR A 290 -10.00 65.20 52.17
N THR A 291 -10.92 65.35 51.22
CA THR A 291 -11.70 64.22 50.71
C THR A 291 -10.82 63.50 49.68
N ASN A 292 -9.99 62.56 50.15
CA ASN A 292 -9.50 61.49 49.29
C ASN A 292 -10.63 60.46 49.23
N GLN A 293 -11.38 60.46 48.14
CA GLN A 293 -12.29 59.38 47.80
C GLN A 293 -11.80 58.76 46.50
N ASP A 294 -11.03 57.69 46.67
CA ASP A 294 -10.69 56.76 45.61
C ASP A 294 -11.94 55.92 45.29
N ARG A 295 -12.40 56.09 44.04
CA ARG A 295 -12.78 55.04 43.08
C ARG A 295 -13.76 53.92 43.51
N ILE A 296 -14.90 53.82 42.78
CA ILE A 296 -15.21 52.83 41.68
C ILE A 296 -16.69 52.35 41.60
N LEU A 297 -17.32 52.60 40.42
CA LEU A 297 -18.41 51.89 39.66
C LEU A 297 -19.88 51.99 40.17
N ASN A 298 -20.97 52.17 39.40
CA ASN A 298 -21.41 52.24 37.98
C ASN A 298 -22.95 52.58 37.98
N PRO A 299 -23.77 52.63 36.88
CA PRO A 299 -23.58 53.05 35.48
C PRO A 299 -24.72 53.96 34.95
N THR A 300 -24.47 54.97 34.09
CA THR A 300 -25.40 55.34 32.98
C THR A 300 -24.68 56.23 31.95
N SER A 301 -24.40 55.69 30.76
CA SER A 301 -23.86 56.43 29.61
C SER A 301 -25.00 57.02 28.77
N PRO A 302 -24.77 58.17 28.11
CA PRO A 302 -24.81 58.10 26.66
C PRO A 302 -23.73 58.94 25.93
N LEU A 303 -23.36 58.40 24.77
CA LEU A 303 -22.79 59.02 23.58
C LEU A 303 -21.28 59.34 23.53
N LYS A 304 -20.67 58.68 22.52
CA LYS A 304 -19.45 59.04 21.77
C LYS A 304 -18.12 58.66 22.42
N SER A 305 -17.75 57.39 22.28
CA SER A 305 -16.37 57.04 21.93
C SER A 305 -16.38 55.94 20.86
N SER A 306 -15.47 56.10 19.93
CA SER A 306 -15.25 55.30 18.73
C SER A 306 -15.08 53.81 19.03
N ASN A 307 -15.76 52.98 18.25
CA ASN A 307 -15.44 51.57 18.04
C ASN A 307 -13.94 51.44 17.74
N THR A 308 -13.16 50.95 18.71
CA THR A 308 -11.69 50.75 18.59
C THR A 308 -11.32 49.28 18.69
N LEU A 309 -12.27 48.38 18.50
CA LEU A 309 -12.02 46.95 18.43
C LEU A 309 -12.59 46.43 17.12
N ASP A 310 -11.81 46.56 16.05
CA ASP A 310 -11.24 45.43 15.31
C ASP A 310 -10.47 45.96 14.09
N GLU A 311 -9.34 46.64 14.32
CA GLU A 311 -8.39 47.04 13.25
C GLU A 311 -7.48 45.87 12.85
N ARG A 312 -8.02 44.65 12.80
CA ARG A 312 -7.30 43.54 12.19
C ARG A 312 -7.65 43.52 10.72
N PHE A 313 -6.60 43.45 9.90
CA PHE A 313 -6.71 43.25 8.48
C PHE A 313 -6.46 41.78 8.19
N LEU A 314 -7.29 41.20 7.34
CA LEU A 314 -7.12 39.89 6.76
C LEU A 314 -6.57 40.09 5.36
N ASP A 315 -5.49 39.39 5.06
CA ASP A 315 -4.84 39.49 3.75
C ASP A 315 -5.29 38.34 2.86
N CYS A 316 -5.48 38.63 1.57
CA CYS A 316 -5.66 37.60 0.57
C CYS A 316 -4.38 36.76 0.47
N PRO A 317 -4.42 35.43 0.63
CA PRO A 317 -3.21 34.60 0.62
C PRO A 317 -2.55 34.51 -0.77
N ILE A 318 -3.23 34.98 -1.82
CA ILE A 318 -2.75 34.88 -3.21
C ILE A 318 -2.03 36.17 -3.63
N CYS A 319 -2.64 37.33 -3.38
CA CYS A 319 -2.10 38.63 -3.83
C CYS A 319 -1.72 39.58 -2.67
N SER A 320 -1.90 39.14 -1.41
CA SER A 320 -1.62 39.92 -0.20
C SER A 320 -2.38 41.24 -0.06
N ALA A 321 -3.52 41.38 -0.76
CA ALA A 321 -4.40 42.54 -0.59
C ALA A 321 -5.07 42.50 0.79
N SER A 322 -4.95 43.59 1.55
CA SER A 322 -5.43 43.71 2.93
C SER A 322 -6.87 44.21 3.01
N TYR A 323 -7.69 43.51 3.81
CA TYR A 323 -9.09 43.82 4.02
C TYR A 323 -9.41 43.92 5.51
N PRO A 324 -10.15 44.95 5.97
CA PRO A 324 -10.62 45.00 7.34
C PRO A 324 -11.47 43.76 7.67
N VAL A 325 -11.35 43.21 8.89
CA VAL A 325 -12.18 42.07 9.35
C VAL A 325 -13.68 42.37 9.25
N SER A 326 -14.07 43.63 9.46
CA SER A 326 -15.46 44.10 9.26
C SER A 326 -15.97 43.97 7.82
N GLN A 327 -15.09 43.76 6.84
CA GLN A 327 -15.39 43.56 5.43
C GLN A 327 -14.97 42.17 4.91
N HIS A 328 -14.98 41.14 5.78
CA HIS A 328 -14.58 39.77 5.41
C HIS A 328 -15.30 39.22 4.17
N ARG A 329 -16.55 39.66 3.91
CA ARG A 329 -17.35 39.16 2.78
C ARG A 329 -16.75 39.60 1.43
N LYS A 330 -16.19 40.81 1.37
CA LYS A 330 -15.50 41.32 0.18
C LYS A 330 -14.15 40.63 -0.04
N LEU A 331 -13.48 40.22 1.03
CA LEU A 331 -12.26 39.41 0.93
C LEU A 331 -12.57 38.04 0.33
N LEU A 332 -13.66 37.38 0.74
CA LEU A 332 -14.05 36.09 0.16
C LEU A 332 -14.39 36.19 -1.33
N GLU A 333 -15.18 37.20 -1.73
CA GLU A 333 -15.45 37.48 -3.15
C GLU A 333 -14.17 37.78 -3.94
N HIS A 334 -13.21 38.48 -3.34
CA HIS A 334 -11.91 38.75 -3.94
C HIS A 334 -11.04 37.49 -4.06
N ILE A 335 -11.06 36.59 -3.07
CA ILE A 335 -10.33 35.32 -3.12
C ILE A 335 -10.88 34.44 -4.24
N ASP A 336 -12.21 34.38 -4.43
CA ASP A 336 -12.84 33.63 -5.52
C ASP A 336 -12.41 34.14 -6.91
N TYR A 337 -12.16 35.46 -7.05
CA TYR A 337 -11.61 36.02 -8.27
C TYR A 337 -10.10 35.79 -8.42
N CYS A 338 -9.32 35.89 -7.34
CA CYS A 338 -7.86 35.64 -7.37
C CYS A 338 -7.48 34.17 -7.57
N PHE A 339 -8.40 33.24 -7.32
CA PHE A 339 -8.18 31.80 -7.53
C PHE A 339 -8.36 31.38 -9.00
N ASN A 340 -9.05 32.20 -9.81
CA ASN A 340 -9.17 32.05 -11.26
C ASN A 340 -8.10 32.88 -11.98
#